data_AF-A0A9D9PPM1-F1
#
_entry.id   AF-A0A9D9PPM1-F1
#
_cell.length_a   1.000
_cell.length_b   1.000
_cell.length_c   1.000
_cell.angle_alpha   90.00
_cell.angle_beta   90.00
_cell.angle_gamma   90.00
#
_symmetry.space_group_name_H-M   'P 1'
#
loop_
_entity.id
_entity.type
_entity.pdbx_description
1 polymer ?
#
loop_
_entity_poly.entity_id
_entity_poly.type
_entity_poly.pdbx_seq_one_letter_code
_entity_poly.pdbx_strand_id
1 'polypeptide(L)'
;MKGKLVGAMRRSGRFTPKDGSQEIPYDNIMLNVLEQLPEVNEPDRQEFGEGYRLVTLKIRWKDLFNKLDYGEIREVSDFNQFFGEEIEYFFDSYGNVDSISLIK
;
A
#
# COMPACT_ATOMS: atom_id res chain seq x y z
N MET A 1 -4.26 10.22 -2.07
CA MET A 1 -2.92 10.34 -1.43
C MET A 1 -1.89 9.91 -2.45
N LYS A 2 -0.66 10.42 -2.35
CA LYS A 2 0.39 10.16 -3.34
C LYS A 2 1.68 9.72 -2.66
N GLY A 3 2.45 8.86 -3.32
CA GLY A 3 3.78 8.47 -2.87
C GLY A 3 4.42 7.47 -3.82
N LYS A 4 5.68 7.13 -3.54
CA LYS A 4 6.44 6.18 -4.37
C LYS A 4 6.19 4.75 -3.92
N LEU A 5 5.85 3.86 -4.86
CA LEU A 5 5.75 2.44 -4.55
C LEU A 5 7.17 1.87 -4.33
N VAL A 6 7.45 1.36 -3.14
CA VAL A 6 8.79 0.87 -2.76
C VAL A 6 8.83 -0.62 -2.41
N GLY A 7 7.68 -1.29 -2.38
CA GLY A 7 7.64 -2.73 -2.17
C GLY A 7 6.25 -3.32 -2.27
N ALA A 8 6.21 -4.62 -2.53
CA ALA A 8 4.99 -5.42 -2.57
C ALA A 8 5.26 -6.78 -1.89
N MET A 9 4.33 -7.25 -1.06
CA MET A 9 4.43 -8.55 -0.40
C MET A 9 3.05 -9.19 -0.28
N ARG A 10 2.90 -10.39 -0.85
CA ARG A 10 1.69 -11.20 -0.65
C ARG A 10 1.84 -12.06 0.60
N ARG A 11 0.81 -12.09 1.43
CA ARG A 11 0.73 -12.91 2.62
C ARG A 11 -0.63 -13.62 2.65
N SER A 12 -0.59 -14.94 2.64
CA SER A 12 -1.75 -15.79 2.80
C SER A 12 -1.58 -16.70 4.02
N GLY A 13 -2.70 -17.14 4.58
CA GLY A 13 -2.71 -18.00 5.75
C GLY A 13 -4.09 -18.12 6.36
N ARG A 14 -4.11 -18.52 7.64
CA ARG A 14 -5.33 -18.63 8.43
C ARG A 14 -5.14 -17.96 9.78
N PHE A 15 -6.21 -17.39 10.30
CA PHE A 15 -6.28 -16.83 11.64
C PHE A 15 -7.33 -17.60 12.44
N THR A 16 -6.96 -18.04 13.64
CA THR A 16 -7.88 -18.65 14.59
C THR A 16 -8.25 -17.59 15.64
N PRO A 17 -9.50 -17.13 15.66
CA PRO A 17 -9.96 -16.19 16.68
C PRO A 17 -9.82 -16.77 18.10
N LYS A 18 -9.58 -15.89 19.09
CA LYS A 18 -9.37 -16.31 20.49
C LYS A 18 -10.62 -16.92 21.14
N ASP A 19 -11.79 -16.62 20.60
CA ASP A 19 -13.07 -17.19 21.06
C ASP A 19 -13.29 -18.63 20.56
N GLY A 20 -12.32 -19.21 19.84
CA GLY A 20 -12.40 -20.57 19.31
C GLY A 20 -13.37 -20.72 18.14
N SER A 21 -13.84 -19.61 17.56
CA SER A 21 -14.64 -19.63 16.35
C SER A 21 -13.84 -20.13 15.14
N GLN A 22 -14.54 -20.35 14.02
CA GLN A 22 -13.99 -20.95 12.81
C GLN A 22 -12.73 -20.21 12.32
N GLU A 23 -11.73 -20.98 11.85
CA GLU A 23 -10.54 -20.43 11.20
C GLU A 23 -10.93 -19.54 10.01
N ILE A 24 -10.43 -18.32 10.00
CA ILE A 24 -10.68 -17.35 8.95
C ILE A 24 -9.47 -17.35 7.99
N PRO A 25 -9.63 -17.81 6.74
CA PRO A 25 -8.57 -17.71 5.75
C PRO A 25 -8.36 -16.25 5.33
N TYR A 26 -7.11 -15.89 5.05
CA TYR A 26 -6.76 -14.60 4.48
C TYR A 26 -5.76 -14.75 3.35
N ASP A 27 -5.84 -13.85 2.37
CA ASP A 27 -4.92 -13.75 1.24
C ASP A 27 -4.86 -12.29 0.81
N ASN A 28 -3.78 -11.61 1.22
CA ASN A 28 -3.62 -10.17 1.07
C ASN A 28 -2.31 -9.85 0.34
N ILE A 29 -2.31 -8.73 -0.37
CA ILE A 29 -1.11 -8.03 -0.82
C ILE A 29 -0.93 -6.78 0.02
N MET A 30 0.31 -6.55 0.42
CA MET A 30 0.76 -5.37 1.13
C MET A 30 1.62 -4.57 0.16
N LEU A 31 1.19 -3.36 -0.17
CA LEU A 31 1.98 -2.41 -0.97
C LEU A 31 2.56 -1.36 -0.03
N ASN A 32 3.87 -1.19 -0.06
CA ASN A 32 4.57 -0.19 0.73
C ASN A 32 4.81 1.04 -0.11
N VAL A 33 4.35 2.18 0.39
CA VAL A 33 4.37 3.46 -0.30
C VAL A 33 5.10 4.48 0.55
N LEU A 34 6.09 5.13 -0.03
CA LEU A 34 6.82 6.21 0.60
C LEU A 34 6.14 7.54 0.26
N GLU A 35 5.43 8.12 1.23
CA GLU A 35 4.80 9.43 1.08
C GLU A 35 5.74 10.53 1.57
N GLN A 36 5.82 11.65 0.85
CA GLN A 36 6.54 12.83 1.32
C GLN A 36 5.69 13.57 2.36
N LEU A 37 6.29 13.85 3.52
CA LEU A 37 5.68 14.73 4.51
C LEU A 37 5.74 16.17 4.00
N PRO A 38 4.69 16.97 4.21
CA PRO A 38 4.77 18.39 3.90
C PRO A 38 5.93 19.01 4.68
N GLU A 39 6.72 19.85 4.00
CA GLU A 39 7.75 20.65 4.66
C GLU A 39 7.08 21.48 5.75
N VAL A 40 7.47 21.23 6.99
CA VAL A 40 7.02 22.06 8.11
C VAL A 40 7.93 23.28 8.06
N ASN A 41 7.41 24.41 7.55
CA ASN A 41 8.07 25.71 7.65
C ASN A 41 8.08 26.18 9.13
N GLU A 42 8.84 25.49 10.00
CA GLU A 42 9.20 25.97 11.33
C GLU A 42 10.71 26.25 11.34
N PRO A 43 11.14 27.53 11.37
CA PRO A 43 12.55 27.91 11.25
C PRO A 43 13.45 27.48 12.41
N ASP A 44 12.92 26.83 13.45
CA ASP A 44 13.64 26.47 14.68
C ASP A 44 13.90 24.96 14.85
N ARG A 45 13.57 24.12 13.87
CA ARG A 45 13.97 22.71 13.89
C ARG A 45 15.17 22.49 12.98
N GLN A 46 16.28 22.10 13.58
CA GLN A 46 17.44 21.57 12.88
C GLN A 46 17.03 20.24 12.22
N GLU A 47 16.44 20.31 11.03
CA GLU A 47 15.94 19.16 10.28
C GLU A 47 17.10 18.28 9.81
N PHE A 48 17.32 17.18 10.52
CA PHE A 48 18.12 16.07 10.04
C PHE A 48 17.17 14.92 9.69
N GLY A 49 17.01 14.65 8.40
CA GLY A 49 16.41 13.41 7.90
C GLY A 49 15.22 13.66 6.98
N GLU A 50 15.37 13.20 5.75
CA GLU A 50 14.41 13.26 4.64
C GLU A 50 12.96 13.01 5.10
N GLY A 51 12.09 14.02 4.92
CA GLY A 51 10.71 14.03 5.39
C GLY A 51 9.81 13.06 4.62
N TYR A 52 9.91 11.77 4.92
CA TYR A 52 9.07 10.73 4.35
C TYR A 52 8.42 9.85 5.42
N ARG A 53 7.22 9.36 5.14
CA ARG A 53 6.55 8.31 5.92
C ARG A 53 6.28 7.08 5.07
N LEU A 54 6.51 5.90 5.64
CA LEU A 54 6.17 4.63 5.00
C LEU A 54 4.73 4.25 5.34
N VAL A 55 3.90 4.06 4.31
CA VAL A 55 2.50 3.67 4.43
C VAL A 55 2.32 2.30 3.78
N THR A 56 1.66 1.38 4.50
CA THR A 56 1.34 0.05 3.98
C THR A 56 -0.14 -0.05 3.61
N LEU A 57 -0.41 -0.16 2.31
CA LEU A 57 -1.73 -0.44 1.77
C LEU A 57 -1.99 -1.95 1.86
N LYS A 58 -3.11 -2.34 2.48
CA LYS A 58 -3.50 -3.74 2.62
C LYS A 58 -4.73 -4.02 1.76
N ILE A 59 -4.59 -4.97 0.84
CA ILE A 59 -5.62 -5.27 -0.17
C ILE A 59 -5.79 -6.78 -0.22
N ARG A 60 -7.02 -7.28 -0.36
CA ARG A 60 -7.22 -8.72 -0.63
C ARG A 60 -6.69 -9.03 -2.03
N TRP A 61 -5.90 -10.10 -2.17
CA TRP A 61 -5.26 -10.43 -3.44
C TRP A 61 -6.25 -10.51 -4.61
N LYS A 62 -7.40 -11.14 -4.38
CA LYS A 62 -8.47 -11.28 -5.37
C LYS A 62 -9.11 -9.95 -5.82
N ASP A 63 -9.02 -8.91 -4.99
CA ASP A 63 -9.62 -7.61 -5.30
C ASP A 63 -8.61 -6.68 -5.97
N LEU A 64 -7.32 -7.03 -5.96
CA LEU A 64 -6.23 -6.18 -6.45
C LEU A 64 -6.47 -5.69 -7.88
N PHE A 65 -6.87 -6.59 -8.77
CA PHE A 65 -7.11 -6.27 -10.18
C PHE A 65 -8.20 -5.21 -10.37
N ASN A 66 -9.22 -5.20 -9.51
CA ASN A 66 -10.30 -4.21 -9.59
C ASN A 66 -9.91 -2.85 -8.99
N LYS A 67 -8.75 -2.77 -8.34
CA LYS A 67 -8.25 -1.57 -7.67
C LYS A 67 -7.08 -0.94 -8.39
N LEU A 68 -6.39 -1.68 -9.25
CA LEU A 68 -5.30 -1.16 -10.06
C LEU A 68 -5.83 -0.72 -11.42
N ASP A 69 -5.61 0.54 -11.74
CA ASP A 69 -5.95 1.07 -13.07
C ASP A 69 -4.81 0.88 -14.09
N TYR A 70 -3.79 0.09 -13.74
CA TYR A 70 -2.60 -0.08 -14.53
C TYR A 70 -2.00 -1.48 -14.40
N GLY A 71 -1.41 -1.94 -15.50
CA GLY A 71 -0.69 -3.20 -15.59
C GLY A 71 -1.59 -4.43 -15.44
N GLU A 72 -1.09 -5.57 -15.89
CA GLU A 72 -1.66 -6.87 -15.52
C GLU A 72 -0.77 -7.47 -14.43
N ILE A 73 -1.22 -7.42 -13.18
CA ILE A 73 -0.54 -8.08 -12.06
C ILE A 73 -1.09 -9.49 -11.88
N ARG A 74 -0.27 -10.50 -12.15
CA ARG A 74 -0.61 -11.93 -11.99
C ARG A 74 0.13 -12.55 -10.81
N GLU A 75 1.31 -12.02 -10.49
CA GLU A 75 2.13 -12.42 -9.36
C GLU A 75 2.84 -11.21 -8.72
N VAL A 76 3.46 -11.42 -7.54
CA VAL A 76 4.09 -10.32 -6.79
C VAL A 76 5.27 -9.72 -7.54
N SER A 77 6.02 -10.53 -8.30
CA SER A 77 7.17 -10.11 -9.11
C SER A 77 6.79 -9.11 -10.20
N ASP A 78 5.54 -9.10 -10.66
CA ASP A 78 5.09 -8.15 -11.69
C ASP A 78 5.15 -6.70 -11.20
N PHE A 79 5.16 -6.48 -9.87
CA PHE A 79 5.33 -5.14 -9.29
C PHE A 79 6.73 -4.56 -9.44
N ASN A 80 7.74 -5.39 -9.73
CA ASN A 80 9.13 -4.93 -9.81
C ASN A 80 9.31 -3.80 -10.83
N GLN A 81 8.53 -3.81 -11.91
CA GLN A 81 8.57 -2.78 -12.95
C GLN A 81 7.97 -1.42 -12.51
N PHE A 82 7.24 -1.39 -11.40
CA PHE A 82 6.57 -0.20 -10.86
C PHE A 82 7.25 0.32 -9.59
N PHE A 83 8.31 -0.34 -9.11
CA PHE A 83 9.03 0.15 -7.94
C PHE A 83 9.81 1.42 -8.26
N GLY A 84 9.66 2.43 -7.41
CA GLY A 84 10.18 3.78 -7.61
C GLY A 84 9.20 4.72 -8.31
N GLU A 85 8.18 4.18 -8.97
CA GLU A 85 7.13 4.96 -9.63
C GLU A 85 6.22 5.62 -8.60
N GLU A 86 5.70 6.80 -8.96
CA GLU A 86 4.73 7.51 -8.15
C GLU A 86 3.32 6.97 -8.40
N ILE A 87 2.61 6.68 -7.32
CA ILE A 87 1.23 6.21 -7.37
C ILE A 87 0.33 7.17 -6.61
N GLU A 88 -0.91 7.29 -7.08
CA GLU A 88 -2.02 7.87 -6.35
C GLU A 88 -2.94 6.76 -5.86
N TYR A 89 -3.46 6.89 -4.65
CA TYR A 89 -4.42 5.94 -4.08
C TYR A 89 -5.46 6.62 -3.20
N PHE A 90 -6.61 5.97 -3.09
CA PHE A 90 -7.78 6.45 -2.38
C PHE A 90 -8.27 5.40 -1.40
N PHE A 91 -8.92 5.85 -0.33
CA PHE A 91 -9.61 4.97 0.61
C PHE A 91 -11.11 5.21 0.52
N ASP A 92 -11.90 4.14 0.68
CA ASP A 92 -13.34 4.22 0.83
C ASP A 92 -13.72 4.79 2.22
N SER A 93 -15.02 4.98 2.46
CA SER A 93 -15.54 5.47 3.75
C SER A 93 -15.28 4.53 4.93
N TYR A 94 -14.88 3.28 4.68
CA TYR A 94 -14.54 2.29 5.68
C TYR A 94 -13.02 2.16 5.90
N GLY A 95 -12.22 2.97 5.19
CA GLY A 95 -10.76 2.95 5.28
C GLY A 95 -10.10 1.79 4.51
N ASN A 96 -10.81 1.11 3.62
CA ASN A 96 -10.19 0.16 2.68
C ASN A 96 -9.67 0.90 1.47
N VAL A 97 -8.58 0.41 0.87
CA VAL A 97 -8.10 0.95 -0.41
C VAL A 97 -9.21 0.82 -1.44
N ASP A 98 -9.60 1.91 -2.08
CA ASP A 98 -10.62 1.95 -3.12
C ASP A 98 -9.99 1.71 -4.49
N SER A 99 -9.04 2.57 -4.88
CA SER A 99 -8.30 2.52 -6.14
C SER A 99 -6.83 2.93 -5.96
N ILE A 100 -6.00 2.54 -6.93
CA ILE A 100 -4.57 2.85 -7.05
C ILE A 100 -4.26 3.05 -8.54
N SER A 101 -3.64 4.19 -8.87
CA SER A 101 -3.28 4.56 -10.24
C SER A 101 -1.81 5.01 -10.30
N LEU A 102 -1.11 4.75 -11.40
CA LEU A 102 0.22 5.32 -11.65
C LEU A 102 0.08 6.79 -12.05
N ILE A 103 0.96 7.63 -11.52
CA ILE A 103 1.11 9.02 -11.94
C ILE A 103 2.20 9.03 -13.02
N LYS A 104 1.86 9.48 -14.23
CA LYS A 104 2.79 9.63 -15.35
C LYS A 104 3.34 11.04 -15.44
#